data_AF-A0A7W4ED91-F1
#
_entry.id   AF-A0A7W4ED91-F1
#
_cell.length_a   1.000
_cell.length_b   1.000
_cell.length_c   1.000
_cell.angle_alpha   90.00
_cell.angle_beta   90.00
_cell.angle_gamma   90.00
#
_symmetry.space_group_name_H-M   'P 1'
#
loop_
_entity.id
_entity.type
_entity.pdbx_description
1 polymer ?
#
loop_
_entity_poly.entity_id
_entity_poly.type
_entity_poly.pdbx_seq_one_letter_code
_entity_poly.pdbx_strand_id
1 'polypeptide(L)'
;MLSRGSSSSPQYRRSRLTPRGLAIRFALAGLAVVAIAAGIIYIATRPHKAKDTEQHTETKTGPREQLTATKTLERAKKYFKGTEAVKSSLSTPVKAEGSRFYSIATDPSKTKSAAATLPKAEAKRNVTALEHMLDYDQFTRYVVQDDDKDGPYLADFTRSNGDVTCQISNTPLDPNDPKNKETRFVEFKCLDAADYKDLAKQQAPLYNAYSPAASSSYNVGIVGTMTVRESKLAGYRLAEIPLGGVQPESHLFNSQGTALFYQSSDGRWVFFQIRQNDMLTCDVYKVQLRNAKKVDLRQVYEGDKCRDLSKGEVVTVEMPKYQ
;
A
#
# COMPACT_ATOMS: atom_id res chain seq x y z
N MET A 1 -17.73 5.45 79.01
CA MET A 1 -19.20 5.61 79.12
C MET A 1 -19.61 6.86 78.34
N LEU A 2 -20.55 6.67 77.39
CA LEU A 2 -21.62 7.56 76.89
C LEU A 2 -21.44 9.10 77.02
N SER A 3 -21.41 9.93 75.97
CA SER A 3 -22.42 10.26 74.91
C SER A 3 -23.17 11.59 75.18
N ARG A 4 -23.47 12.29 74.05
CA ARG A 4 -24.23 13.56 73.80
C ARG A 4 -23.37 14.84 73.71
N GLY A 5 -23.38 15.66 72.67
CA GLY A 5 -24.12 15.70 71.39
C GLY A 5 -24.68 17.12 71.12
N SER A 6 -24.26 17.79 70.03
CA SER A 6 -25.07 18.71 69.18
C SER A 6 -24.19 19.26 68.04
N SER A 7 -24.40 18.87 66.78
CA SER A 7 -25.21 19.57 65.77
C SER A 7 -24.59 20.87 65.23
N SER A 8 -24.08 20.82 64.00
CA SER A 8 -24.14 21.96 63.07
C SER A 8 -24.39 21.45 61.64
N SER A 9 -25.56 21.82 61.12
CA SER A 9 -26.09 21.45 59.81
C SER A 9 -25.38 22.19 58.66
N PRO A 10 -25.25 21.58 57.47
CA PRO A 10 -24.78 22.27 56.29
C PRO A 10 -25.84 23.27 55.78
N GLN A 11 -25.41 24.51 55.56
CA GLN A 11 -26.25 25.56 54.99
C GLN A 11 -26.65 25.24 53.55
N TYR A 12 -27.96 25.08 53.34
CA TYR A 12 -28.61 25.04 52.03
C TYR A 12 -28.58 26.44 51.41
N ARG A 13 -27.66 26.71 50.48
CA ARG A 13 -27.69 27.95 49.68
C ARG A 13 -28.55 27.74 48.44
N ARG A 14 -29.78 28.26 48.49
CA ARG A 14 -30.69 28.38 47.33
C ARG A 14 -30.03 29.23 46.23
N SER A 15 -29.68 28.60 45.11
CA SER A 15 -29.29 29.31 43.88
C SER A 15 -30.52 29.98 43.26
N ARG A 16 -30.63 31.31 43.43
CA ARG A 16 -31.54 32.13 42.62
C ARG A 16 -31.00 32.17 41.18
N LEU A 17 -31.67 31.49 40.24
CA LEU A 17 -31.40 31.67 38.81
C LEU A 17 -31.78 33.11 38.42
N THR A 18 -30.83 33.86 37.89
CA THR A 18 -31.08 35.17 37.30
C THR A 18 -31.68 34.99 35.89
N PRO A 19 -32.59 35.88 35.45
CA PRO A 19 -33.28 35.77 34.15
C PRO A 19 -32.32 35.68 32.94
N ARG A 20 -31.11 36.24 33.06
CA ARG A 20 -30.04 36.12 32.06
C ARG A 20 -29.46 34.70 31.95
N GLY A 21 -29.38 33.94 33.04
CA GLY A 21 -28.92 32.54 33.03
C GLY A 21 -29.93 31.57 32.43
N LEU A 22 -31.22 31.91 32.51
CA LEU A 22 -32.30 31.12 31.89
C LEU A 22 -32.31 31.32 30.36
N ALA A 23 -32.13 32.55 29.89
CA ALA A 23 -32.09 32.88 28.45
C ALA A 23 -30.93 32.17 27.72
N ILE A 24 -29.76 32.07 28.34
CA ILE A 24 -28.60 31.37 27.76
C ILE A 24 -28.86 29.86 27.66
N ARG A 25 -29.53 29.27 28.66
CA ARG A 25 -29.89 27.84 28.64
C ARG A 25 -30.96 27.54 27.59
N PHE A 26 -31.92 28.44 27.37
CA PHE A 26 -32.90 28.29 26.28
C PHE A 26 -32.28 28.49 24.89
N ALA A 27 -31.31 29.38 24.73
CA ALA A 27 -30.58 29.55 23.48
C ALA A 27 -29.76 28.30 23.10
N LEU A 28 -29.10 27.67 24.09
CA LEU A 28 -28.36 26.41 23.90
C LEU A 28 -29.29 25.21 23.64
N ALA A 29 -30.44 25.14 24.31
CA ALA A 29 -31.43 24.10 24.04
C ALA A 29 -32.06 24.25 22.65
N GLY A 30 -32.32 25.48 22.19
CA GLY A 30 -32.82 25.76 20.84
C GLY A 30 -31.85 25.31 19.74
N LEU A 31 -30.54 25.56 19.92
CA LEU A 31 -29.50 25.10 18.99
C LEU A 31 -29.41 23.56 18.91
N ALA A 32 -29.57 22.86 20.04
CA ALA A 32 -29.59 21.40 20.06
C ALA A 32 -30.79 20.82 19.29
N VAL A 33 -31.98 21.43 19.40
CA VAL A 33 -33.18 21.00 18.67
C VAL A 33 -33.04 21.22 17.16
N VAL A 34 -32.45 22.35 16.74
CA VAL A 34 -32.19 22.62 15.31
C VAL A 34 -31.17 21.62 14.73
N ALA A 35 -30.12 21.27 15.48
CA ALA A 35 -29.15 20.26 15.05
C ALA A 35 -29.77 18.85 14.92
N ILE A 36 -30.67 18.47 15.83
CA ILE A 36 -31.40 17.20 15.76
C ILE A 36 -32.37 17.19 14.57
N ALA A 37 -33.11 18.28 14.35
CA ALA A 37 -34.02 18.40 13.21
C ALA A 37 -33.27 18.35 11.87
N ALA A 38 -32.13 19.03 11.75
CA ALA A 38 -31.27 18.96 10.58
C ALA A 38 -30.69 17.54 10.36
N GLY A 39 -30.34 16.84 11.45
CA GLY A 39 -29.92 15.43 11.39
C GLY A 39 -31.03 14.49 10.91
N ILE A 40 -32.28 14.68 11.37
CA ILE A 40 -33.44 13.89 10.93
C ILE A 40 -33.77 14.18 9.46
N ILE A 41 -33.76 15.45 9.05
CA ILE A 41 -33.96 15.82 7.63
C ILE A 41 -32.83 15.22 6.78
N TYR A 42 -31.57 15.31 7.21
CA TYR A 42 -30.45 14.69 6.49
C TYR A 42 -30.60 13.18 6.35
N ILE A 43 -31.12 12.47 7.37
CA ILE A 43 -31.42 11.03 7.28
C ILE A 43 -32.62 10.76 6.35
N ALA A 44 -33.67 11.59 6.42
CA ALA A 44 -34.89 11.41 5.62
C ALA A 44 -34.72 11.81 4.14
N THR A 45 -33.82 12.76 3.83
CA THR A 45 -33.51 13.20 2.46
C THR A 45 -32.25 12.56 1.89
N ARG A 46 -31.64 11.59 2.60
CA ARG A 46 -30.63 10.74 1.96
C ARG A 46 -31.30 10.09 0.74
N PRO A 47 -30.69 10.16 -0.46
CA PRO A 47 -31.17 9.38 -1.58
C PRO A 47 -31.21 7.93 -1.11
N HIS A 48 -32.41 7.36 -1.05
CA HIS A 48 -32.58 5.95 -0.78
C HIS A 48 -31.73 5.21 -1.79
N LYS A 49 -30.61 4.61 -1.33
CA LYS A 49 -30.03 3.48 -2.04
C LYS A 49 -31.21 2.55 -2.29
N ALA A 50 -31.40 2.19 -3.56
CA ALA A 50 -32.43 1.27 -3.98
C ALA A 50 -32.49 0.14 -2.95
N LYS A 51 -33.71 -0.11 -2.42
CA LYS A 51 -33.98 -1.26 -1.56
C LYS A 51 -33.25 -2.44 -2.16
N ASP A 52 -32.45 -3.10 -1.34
CA ASP A 52 -31.91 -4.42 -1.65
C ASP A 52 -33.09 -5.25 -2.14
N THR A 53 -33.15 -5.49 -3.45
CA THR A 53 -33.71 -6.73 -3.94
C THR A 53 -32.86 -7.76 -3.22
N GLU A 54 -33.47 -8.55 -2.35
CA GLU A 54 -32.86 -9.77 -1.82
C GLU A 54 -32.48 -10.62 -3.04
N GLN A 55 -31.30 -10.38 -3.58
CA GLN A 55 -30.52 -11.43 -4.17
C GLN A 55 -30.25 -12.34 -2.99
N HIS A 56 -30.88 -13.51 -3.02
CA HIS A 56 -30.42 -14.67 -2.29
C HIS A 56 -28.91 -14.81 -2.53
N THR A 57 -28.10 -14.19 -1.68
CA THR A 57 -26.74 -14.64 -1.46
C THR A 57 -26.95 -15.94 -0.71
N GLU A 58 -27.03 -17.06 -1.44
CA GLU A 58 -26.73 -18.35 -0.86
C GLU A 58 -25.40 -18.19 -0.14
N THR A 59 -25.45 -18.07 1.18
CA THR A 59 -24.28 -18.28 2.02
C THR A 59 -23.92 -19.74 1.82
N LYS A 60 -23.11 -20.04 0.79
CA LYS A 60 -22.54 -21.37 0.56
C LYS A 60 -21.63 -21.69 1.75
N THR A 61 -22.22 -22.29 2.79
CA THR A 61 -21.57 -22.87 3.97
C THR A 61 -20.89 -24.21 3.64
N GLY A 62 -20.30 -24.30 2.44
CA GLY A 62 -19.39 -25.38 2.07
C GLY A 62 -17.93 -24.93 2.25
N PRO A 63 -16.96 -25.86 2.26
CA PRO A 63 -15.55 -25.49 2.15
C PRO A 63 -15.39 -24.62 0.90
N ARG A 64 -14.90 -23.38 1.06
CA ARG A 64 -14.68 -22.47 -0.06
C ARG A 64 -13.76 -23.15 -1.06
N GLU A 65 -14.15 -23.18 -2.33
CA GLU A 65 -13.29 -23.72 -3.39
C GLU A 65 -11.93 -22.99 -3.35
N GLN A 66 -10.85 -23.74 -3.18
CA GLN A 66 -9.51 -23.18 -3.28
C GLN A 66 -9.20 -22.91 -4.75
N LEU A 67 -9.01 -21.63 -5.08
CA LEU A 67 -8.59 -21.21 -6.41
C LEU A 67 -7.08 -21.07 -6.45
N THR A 68 -6.56 -21.13 -7.67
CA THR A 68 -5.19 -20.77 -8.00
C THR A 68 -5.21 -19.71 -9.08
N ALA A 69 -4.12 -18.98 -9.25
CA ALA A 69 -3.95 -18.00 -10.33
C ALA A 69 -4.21 -18.66 -11.70
N THR A 70 -3.75 -19.91 -11.90
CA THR A 70 -4.00 -20.67 -13.12
C THR A 70 -5.50 -20.95 -13.33
N LYS A 71 -6.20 -21.47 -12.31
CA LYS A 71 -7.65 -21.73 -12.43
C LYS A 71 -8.43 -20.45 -12.69
N THR A 72 -8.04 -19.35 -12.05
CA THR A 72 -8.67 -18.03 -12.20
C THR A 72 -8.47 -17.51 -13.63
N LEU A 73 -7.26 -17.66 -14.19
CA LEU A 73 -6.97 -17.35 -15.59
C LEU A 73 -7.79 -18.20 -16.57
N GLU A 74 -7.93 -19.51 -16.33
CA GLU A 74 -8.76 -20.37 -17.18
C GLU A 74 -10.24 -19.96 -17.19
N ARG A 75 -10.76 -19.45 -16.06
CA ARG A 75 -12.09 -18.85 -16.00
C ARG A 75 -12.16 -17.54 -16.77
N ALA A 76 -11.14 -16.69 -16.62
CA ALA A 76 -11.02 -15.41 -17.33
C ALA A 76 -11.07 -15.58 -18.85
N LYS A 77 -10.43 -16.64 -19.38
CA LYS A 77 -10.40 -16.95 -20.82
C LYS A 77 -11.76 -17.18 -21.46
N LYS A 78 -12.82 -17.44 -20.67
CA LYS A 78 -14.20 -17.52 -21.19
C LYS A 78 -14.74 -16.15 -21.64
N TYR A 79 -14.27 -15.08 -21.02
CA TYR A 79 -14.74 -13.71 -21.24
C TYR A 79 -13.70 -12.87 -21.98
N PHE A 80 -12.42 -13.17 -21.78
CA PHE A 80 -11.31 -12.43 -22.34
C PHE A 80 -10.35 -13.38 -23.06
N LYS A 81 -10.42 -13.40 -24.39
CA LYS A 81 -9.62 -14.30 -25.25
C LYS A 81 -8.22 -13.77 -25.53
N GLY A 82 -7.61 -13.05 -24.59
CA GLY A 82 -6.24 -12.59 -24.72
C GLY A 82 -5.27 -13.77 -24.78
N THR A 83 -4.33 -13.71 -25.72
CA THR A 83 -3.33 -14.76 -25.94
C THR A 83 -1.90 -14.28 -25.66
N GLU A 84 -1.71 -12.97 -25.47
CA GLU A 84 -0.39 -12.42 -25.19
C GLU A 84 -0.01 -12.68 -23.74
N ALA A 85 1.24 -13.12 -23.53
CA ALA A 85 1.81 -13.18 -22.19
C ALA A 85 2.12 -11.75 -21.72
N VAL A 86 1.60 -11.37 -20.56
CA VAL A 86 1.85 -10.05 -20.01
C VAL A 86 3.29 -9.92 -19.56
N LYS A 87 3.98 -8.89 -20.05
CA LYS A 87 5.37 -8.55 -19.67
C LYS A 87 5.44 -7.67 -18.42
N SER A 88 4.33 -7.00 -18.08
CA SER A 88 4.24 -6.16 -16.89
C SER A 88 4.01 -6.99 -15.63
N SER A 89 4.57 -6.54 -14.51
CA SER A 89 4.41 -7.22 -13.23
C SER A 89 3.05 -6.93 -12.59
N LEU A 90 2.64 -7.77 -11.65
CA LEU A 90 1.48 -7.51 -10.80
C LEU A 90 1.87 -6.50 -9.71
N SER A 91 1.40 -5.25 -9.81
CA SER A 91 1.80 -4.18 -8.88
C SER A 91 0.99 -4.13 -7.58
N THR A 92 0.08 -5.09 -7.36
CA THR A 92 -0.81 -5.13 -6.20
C THR A 92 -0.03 -5.32 -4.88
N PRO A 93 -0.14 -4.39 -3.91
CA PRO A 93 0.44 -4.58 -2.59
C PRO A 93 -0.37 -5.59 -1.78
N VAL A 94 0.28 -6.68 -1.34
CA VAL A 94 -0.37 -7.72 -0.53
C VAL A 94 0.39 -7.90 0.78
N LYS A 95 -0.36 -7.87 1.89
CA LYS A 95 0.16 -8.25 3.20
C LYS A 95 0.00 -9.75 3.39
N ALA A 96 1.04 -10.50 3.03
CA ALA A 96 1.06 -11.95 3.20
C ALA A 96 0.79 -12.35 4.66
N GLU A 97 0.16 -13.51 4.86
CA GLU A 97 -0.13 -14.04 6.18
C GLU A 97 1.14 -14.09 7.06
N GLY A 98 1.04 -13.53 8.28
CA GLY A 98 2.16 -13.44 9.22
C GLY A 98 3.16 -12.31 8.94
N SER A 99 3.02 -11.59 7.81
CA SER A 99 3.86 -10.43 7.50
C SER A 99 3.37 -9.17 8.22
N ARG A 100 4.32 -8.29 8.58
CA ARG A 100 4.06 -6.96 9.15
C ARG A 100 4.04 -5.84 8.12
N PHE A 101 4.38 -6.16 6.87
CA PHE A 101 4.51 -5.23 5.75
C PHE A 101 3.84 -5.80 4.49
N TYR A 102 3.65 -4.93 3.50
CA TYR A 102 3.11 -5.31 2.19
C TYR A 102 4.24 -5.65 1.23
N SER A 103 4.04 -6.71 0.46
CA SER A 103 4.93 -7.11 -0.63
C SER A 103 4.28 -6.74 -1.97
N ILE A 104 5.07 -6.21 -2.89
CA ILE A 104 4.66 -5.92 -4.28
C ILE A 104 5.53 -6.77 -5.21
N ALA A 105 4.91 -7.63 -6.01
CA ALA A 105 5.62 -8.55 -6.89
C ALA A 105 6.12 -7.84 -8.15
N THR A 106 7.38 -8.07 -8.53
CA THR A 106 7.95 -7.51 -9.77
C THR A 106 8.33 -8.57 -10.78
N ASP A 107 8.23 -9.86 -10.44
CA ASP A 107 8.60 -10.96 -11.34
C ASP A 107 7.39 -11.39 -12.20
N PRO A 108 7.35 -11.02 -13.49
CA PRO A 108 6.24 -11.42 -14.36
C PRO A 108 6.21 -12.93 -14.63
N SER A 109 7.32 -13.67 -14.45
CA SER A 109 7.40 -15.10 -14.78
C SER A 109 6.52 -15.99 -13.89
N LYS A 110 6.22 -15.52 -12.67
CA LYS A 110 5.34 -16.20 -11.72
C LYS A 110 3.87 -15.86 -11.93
N THR A 111 3.59 -14.75 -12.61
CA THR A 111 2.23 -14.25 -12.82
C THR A 111 1.53 -15.09 -13.90
N LYS A 112 0.28 -15.47 -13.64
CA LYS A 112 -0.59 -16.07 -14.65
C LYS A 112 -1.38 -14.96 -15.31
N SER A 113 -1.23 -14.81 -16.61
CA SER A 113 -1.73 -13.63 -17.29
C SER A 113 -2.23 -13.91 -18.70
N ALA A 114 -3.06 -12.99 -19.17
CA ALA A 114 -3.46 -12.86 -20.55
C ALA A 114 -3.52 -11.37 -20.89
N ALA A 115 -3.19 -11.02 -22.12
CA ALA A 115 -3.38 -9.69 -22.67
C ALA A 115 -3.87 -9.71 -24.11
N ALA A 116 -4.48 -8.61 -24.52
CA ALA A 116 -4.85 -8.34 -25.90
C ALA A 116 -4.99 -6.83 -26.14
N THR A 117 -4.66 -6.44 -27.37
CA THR A 117 -5.09 -5.16 -27.94
C THR A 117 -6.49 -5.32 -28.53
N LEU A 118 -7.43 -4.50 -28.07
CA LEU A 118 -8.85 -4.61 -28.42
C LEU A 118 -9.43 -3.25 -28.81
N PRO A 119 -10.47 -3.20 -29.66
CA PRO A 119 -11.28 -2.01 -29.83
C PRO A 119 -11.86 -1.54 -28.48
N LYS A 120 -11.92 -0.23 -28.25
CA LYS A 120 -12.33 0.39 -26.97
C LYS A 120 -13.66 -0.16 -26.42
N ALA A 121 -14.66 -0.33 -27.28
CA ALA A 121 -15.96 -0.86 -26.89
C ALA A 121 -15.89 -2.33 -26.43
N GLU A 122 -15.05 -3.13 -27.07
CA GLU A 122 -14.82 -4.53 -26.69
C GLU A 122 -13.99 -4.63 -25.41
N ALA A 123 -12.93 -3.84 -25.28
CA ALA A 123 -12.13 -3.73 -24.06
C ALA A 123 -13.01 -3.44 -22.84
N LYS A 124 -13.92 -2.46 -22.95
CA LYS A 124 -14.87 -2.13 -21.87
C LYS A 124 -15.77 -3.33 -21.50
N ARG A 125 -16.34 -4.01 -22.49
CA ARG A 125 -17.18 -5.20 -22.24
C ARG A 125 -16.38 -6.33 -21.57
N ASN A 126 -15.16 -6.58 -22.03
CA ASN A 126 -14.30 -7.63 -21.47
C ASN A 126 -13.90 -7.30 -20.04
N VAL A 127 -13.51 -6.05 -19.74
CA VAL A 127 -13.23 -5.60 -18.37
C VAL A 127 -14.45 -5.81 -17.47
N THR A 128 -15.64 -5.33 -17.85
CA THR A 128 -16.85 -5.53 -17.05
C THR A 128 -17.18 -7.01 -16.83
N ALA A 129 -16.99 -7.86 -17.83
CA ALA A 129 -17.22 -9.30 -17.70
C ALA A 129 -16.20 -9.97 -16.77
N LEU A 130 -14.93 -9.57 -16.84
CA LEU A 130 -13.88 -10.04 -15.94
C LEU A 130 -14.18 -9.62 -14.49
N GLU A 131 -14.59 -8.36 -14.27
CA GLU A 131 -14.95 -7.86 -12.94
C GLU A 131 -16.12 -8.63 -12.34
N HIS A 132 -17.18 -8.86 -13.12
CA HIS A 132 -18.33 -9.64 -12.67
C HIS A 132 -17.96 -11.10 -12.33
N MET A 133 -17.05 -11.71 -13.09
CA MET A 133 -16.54 -13.04 -12.80
C MET A 133 -15.73 -13.08 -11.50
N LEU A 134 -14.90 -12.08 -11.25
CA LEU A 134 -14.14 -11.96 -10.00
C LEU A 134 -15.07 -11.68 -8.79
N ASP A 135 -16.10 -10.85 -8.96
CA ASP A 135 -17.10 -10.60 -7.92
C ASP A 135 -17.83 -11.89 -7.54
N TYR A 136 -18.28 -12.67 -8.54
CA TYR A 136 -18.87 -14.00 -8.31
C TYR A 136 -17.92 -14.96 -7.58
N ASP A 137 -16.62 -14.89 -7.90
CA ASP A 137 -15.58 -15.69 -7.23
C ASP A 137 -15.10 -15.09 -5.88
N GLN A 138 -15.82 -14.08 -5.37
CA GLN A 138 -15.64 -13.44 -4.06
C GLN A 138 -14.32 -12.68 -3.92
N PHE A 139 -13.92 -11.98 -4.97
CA PHE A 139 -12.84 -11.02 -4.93
C PHE A 139 -13.35 -9.64 -4.52
N THR A 140 -12.66 -9.01 -3.58
CA THR A 140 -12.86 -7.60 -3.25
C THR A 140 -12.10 -6.74 -4.26
N ARG A 141 -12.80 -5.81 -4.91
CA ARG A 141 -12.26 -4.85 -5.89
C ARG A 141 -11.71 -3.61 -5.20
N TYR A 142 -10.51 -3.19 -5.60
CA TYR A 142 -9.87 -1.94 -5.20
C TYR A 142 -9.48 -1.17 -6.46
N VAL A 143 -10.05 0.02 -6.65
CA VAL A 143 -9.77 0.87 -7.81
C VAL A 143 -8.52 1.70 -7.51
N VAL A 144 -7.43 1.42 -8.21
CA VAL A 144 -6.12 2.05 -8.02
C VAL A 144 -5.97 3.27 -8.92
N GLN A 145 -6.46 3.16 -10.16
CA GLN A 145 -6.49 4.26 -11.13
C GLN A 145 -7.78 4.16 -11.95
N ASP A 146 -8.50 5.28 -12.04
CA ASP A 146 -9.70 5.43 -12.85
C ASP A 146 -9.71 6.87 -13.33
N ASP A 147 -8.91 7.09 -14.37
CA ASP A 147 -8.81 8.41 -15.00
C ASP A 147 -10.13 8.71 -15.75
N ASP A 148 -10.22 9.86 -16.41
CA ASP A 148 -11.42 10.22 -17.16
C ASP A 148 -11.79 9.18 -18.23
N LYS A 149 -12.90 9.39 -18.95
CA LYS A 149 -13.48 8.42 -19.91
C LYS A 149 -12.49 7.89 -20.97
N ASP A 150 -11.35 8.54 -21.15
CA ASP A 150 -10.31 8.17 -22.10
C ASP A 150 -8.98 7.75 -21.46
N GLY A 151 -8.79 7.95 -20.17
CA GLY A 151 -7.57 7.59 -19.47
C GLY A 151 -7.40 6.09 -19.18
N PRO A 152 -6.26 5.70 -18.58
CA PRO A 152 -6.00 4.36 -18.09
C PRO A 152 -6.89 3.98 -16.90
N TYR A 153 -7.17 2.69 -16.83
CA TYR A 153 -7.87 2.06 -15.71
C TYR A 153 -7.02 0.94 -15.12
N LEU A 154 -6.97 0.86 -13.79
CA LEU A 154 -6.28 -0.16 -13.02
C LEU A 154 -7.09 -0.51 -11.77
N ALA A 155 -7.42 -1.79 -11.62
CA ALA A 155 -8.03 -2.30 -10.41
C ALA A 155 -7.37 -3.59 -9.95
N ASP A 156 -7.19 -3.66 -8.63
CA ASP A 156 -6.72 -4.82 -7.91
C ASP A 156 -7.90 -5.61 -7.34
N PHE A 157 -7.72 -6.91 -7.25
CA PHE A 157 -8.75 -7.85 -6.80
C PHE A 157 -8.10 -8.84 -5.85
N THR A 158 -8.53 -8.83 -4.59
CA THR A 158 -8.04 -9.80 -3.59
C THR A 158 -9.17 -10.70 -3.16
N ARG A 159 -8.98 -12.00 -3.29
CA ARG A 159 -10.00 -12.96 -2.88
C ARG A 159 -10.21 -12.94 -1.36
N SER A 160 -11.45 -13.08 -0.92
CA SER A 160 -11.84 -13.02 0.49
C SER A 160 -11.13 -14.00 1.42
N ASN A 161 -10.69 -15.16 0.91
CA ASN A 161 -9.90 -16.16 1.64
C ASN A 161 -8.38 -16.01 1.43
N GLY A 162 -7.95 -15.01 0.67
CA GLY A 162 -6.56 -14.63 0.45
C GLY A 162 -5.72 -15.61 -0.35
N ASP A 163 -6.32 -16.56 -1.10
CA ASP A 163 -5.57 -17.57 -1.86
C ASP A 163 -5.01 -17.05 -3.21
N VAL A 164 -5.69 -16.08 -3.81
CA VAL A 164 -5.33 -15.48 -5.11
C VAL A 164 -5.52 -13.96 -5.07
N THR A 165 -4.60 -13.24 -5.70
CA THR A 165 -4.73 -11.81 -6.01
C THR A 165 -4.63 -11.63 -7.51
N CYS A 166 -5.50 -10.80 -8.07
CA CYS A 166 -5.53 -10.47 -9.49
C CYS A 166 -5.53 -8.96 -9.72
N GLN A 167 -5.22 -8.55 -10.93
CA GLN A 167 -5.23 -7.17 -11.38
C GLN A 167 -5.78 -7.12 -12.80
N ILE A 168 -6.62 -6.13 -13.06
CA ILE A 168 -7.12 -5.79 -14.38
C ILE A 168 -6.57 -4.42 -14.75
N SER A 169 -5.90 -4.31 -15.89
CA SER A 169 -5.55 -3.02 -16.48
C SER A 169 -6.27 -2.86 -17.82
N ASN A 170 -6.63 -1.61 -18.14
CA ASN A 170 -7.17 -1.23 -19.43
C ASN A 170 -6.59 0.13 -19.79
N THR A 171 -5.57 0.12 -20.64
CA THR A 171 -4.74 1.29 -20.93
C THR A 171 -4.94 1.75 -22.37
N PRO A 172 -5.04 3.07 -22.62
CA PRO A 172 -4.97 3.58 -23.99
C PRO A 172 -3.59 3.27 -24.58
N LEU A 173 -3.56 2.88 -25.85
CA LEU A 173 -2.32 2.81 -26.62
C LEU A 173 -1.89 4.24 -27.03
N ASP A 174 -0.66 4.39 -27.54
CA ASP A 174 -0.05 5.71 -27.84
C ASP A 174 -1.04 6.64 -28.54
N PRO A 175 -1.50 7.72 -27.88
CA PRO A 175 -2.55 8.60 -28.41
C PRO A 175 -2.08 9.39 -29.64
N ASN A 176 -0.77 9.45 -29.88
CA ASN A 176 -0.19 10.13 -31.03
C ASN A 176 -0.26 9.29 -32.31
N ASP A 177 -0.51 7.98 -32.21
CA ASP A 177 -0.79 7.13 -33.37
C ASP A 177 -2.29 7.17 -33.71
N PRO A 178 -2.69 7.70 -34.88
CA PRO A 178 -4.09 7.76 -35.29
C PRO A 178 -4.80 6.41 -35.29
N LYS A 179 -4.07 5.30 -35.49
CA LYS A 179 -4.64 3.94 -35.48
C LYS A 179 -5.00 3.47 -34.08
N ASN A 180 -4.41 4.08 -33.05
CA ASN A 180 -4.52 3.63 -31.67
C ASN A 180 -5.63 4.34 -30.88
N LYS A 181 -6.20 5.43 -31.42
CA LYS A 181 -7.21 6.26 -30.76
C LYS A 181 -8.42 5.48 -30.23
N GLU A 182 -8.83 4.44 -30.94
CA GLU A 182 -9.97 3.59 -30.59
C GLU A 182 -9.57 2.20 -30.09
N THR A 183 -8.31 2.03 -29.70
CA THR A 183 -7.76 0.76 -29.23
C THR A 183 -7.29 0.86 -27.79
N ARG A 184 -7.35 -0.27 -27.11
CA ARG A 184 -6.99 -0.42 -25.71
C ARG A 184 -6.15 -1.65 -25.54
N PHE A 185 -5.17 -1.58 -24.65
CA PHE A 185 -4.43 -2.73 -24.18
C PHE A 185 -5.01 -3.17 -22.84
N VAL A 186 -5.59 -4.36 -22.84
CA VAL A 186 -6.19 -4.97 -21.64
C VAL A 186 -5.26 -6.05 -21.14
N GLU A 187 -4.95 -6.02 -19.84
CA GLU A 187 -4.20 -7.07 -19.17
C GLU A 187 -5.04 -7.66 -18.03
N PHE A 188 -5.03 -8.98 -17.93
CA PHE A 188 -5.51 -9.72 -16.78
C PHE A 188 -4.33 -10.48 -16.18
N LYS A 189 -4.04 -10.26 -14.91
CA LYS A 189 -2.90 -10.83 -14.20
C LYS A 189 -3.37 -11.42 -12.87
N CYS A 190 -2.87 -12.59 -12.48
CA CYS A 190 -3.12 -13.19 -11.18
C CYS A 190 -1.85 -13.83 -10.61
N LEU A 191 -1.74 -13.82 -9.29
CA LEU A 191 -0.65 -14.45 -8.54
C LEU A 191 -1.20 -15.19 -7.32
N ASP A 192 -0.58 -16.34 -7.02
CA ASP A 192 -0.95 -17.17 -5.87
C ASP A 192 -0.42 -16.57 -4.57
N ALA A 193 -1.13 -16.77 -3.47
CA ALA A 193 -0.72 -16.30 -2.14
C ALA A 193 0.62 -16.89 -1.68
N ALA A 194 0.94 -18.10 -2.14
CA ALA A 194 2.22 -18.76 -1.85
C ALA A 194 3.41 -17.94 -2.37
N ASP A 195 3.29 -17.34 -3.56
CA ASP A 195 4.35 -16.50 -4.13
C ASP A 195 4.55 -15.22 -3.32
N TYR A 196 3.48 -14.59 -2.86
CA TYR A 196 3.56 -13.45 -1.94
C TYR A 196 4.17 -13.83 -0.59
N LYS A 197 3.83 -15.01 -0.07
CA LYS A 197 4.40 -15.54 1.18
C LYS A 197 5.90 -15.76 1.06
N ASP A 198 6.36 -16.34 -0.05
CA ASP A 198 7.78 -16.56 -0.29
C ASP A 198 8.55 -15.26 -0.54
N LEU A 199 7.94 -14.31 -1.26
CA LEU A 199 8.50 -12.96 -1.42
C LEU A 199 8.63 -12.24 -0.07
N ALA A 200 7.60 -12.26 0.77
CA ALA A 200 7.63 -11.66 2.10
C ALA A 200 8.72 -12.29 2.99
N LYS A 201 8.92 -13.61 2.94
CA LYS A 201 10.04 -14.26 3.66
C LYS A 201 11.40 -13.72 3.23
N GLN A 202 11.60 -13.54 1.92
CA GLN A 202 12.85 -12.99 1.38
C GLN A 202 13.06 -11.53 1.81
N GLN A 203 11.99 -10.73 1.86
CA GLN A 203 12.04 -9.31 2.23
C GLN A 203 12.18 -9.06 3.75
N ALA A 204 11.77 -10.02 4.58
CA ALA A 204 11.68 -9.87 6.03
C ALA A 204 12.99 -9.40 6.72
N PRO A 205 14.19 -9.88 6.37
CA PRO A 205 15.43 -9.40 6.99
C PRO A 205 15.67 -7.90 6.80
N LEU A 206 15.40 -7.37 5.59
CA LEU A 206 15.55 -5.93 5.30
C LEU A 206 14.43 -5.10 5.94
N TYR A 207 13.19 -5.63 5.95
CA TYR A 207 12.11 -5.00 6.70
C TYR A 207 12.47 -4.84 8.18
N ASN A 208 12.99 -5.89 8.82
CA ASN A 208 13.36 -5.85 10.23
C ASN A 208 14.45 -4.80 10.50
N ALA A 209 15.44 -4.69 9.60
CA ALA A 209 16.48 -3.67 9.69
C ALA A 209 15.95 -2.23 9.47
N TYR A 210 14.93 -2.06 8.62
CA TYR A 210 14.35 -0.75 8.29
C TYR A 210 13.25 -0.30 9.26
N SER A 211 12.44 -1.22 9.78
CA SER A 211 11.22 -0.91 10.55
C SER A 211 11.41 0.06 11.73
N PRO A 212 12.55 0.09 12.46
CA PRO A 212 12.76 1.11 13.50
C PRO A 212 12.88 2.54 12.97
N ALA A 213 13.23 2.72 11.69
CA ALA A 213 13.33 4.01 11.01
C ALA A 213 12.06 4.36 10.20
N ALA A 214 11.08 3.45 10.10
CA ALA A 214 9.85 3.70 9.36
C ALA A 214 8.92 4.65 10.13
N SER A 215 8.25 5.56 9.41
CA SER A 215 7.21 6.39 10.02
C SER A 215 5.98 5.54 10.36
N SER A 216 5.32 5.84 11.49
CA SER A 216 4.04 5.24 11.84
C SER A 216 2.87 5.76 10.98
N SER A 217 3.09 6.77 10.13
CA SER A 217 2.05 7.39 9.29
C SER A 217 1.63 6.56 8.08
N TYR A 218 2.35 5.49 7.75
CA TYR A 218 2.03 4.62 6.62
C TYR A 218 2.34 3.16 6.91
N ASN A 219 1.73 2.26 6.14
CA ASN A 219 2.11 0.86 6.11
C ASN A 219 3.31 0.67 5.19
N VAL A 220 4.36 -0.01 5.63
CA VAL A 220 5.53 -0.26 4.78
C VAL A 220 5.16 -1.20 3.64
N GLY A 221 5.47 -0.79 2.41
CA GLY A 221 5.45 -1.62 1.21
C GLY A 221 6.87 -1.83 0.68
N ILE A 222 7.19 -3.06 0.27
CA ILE A 222 8.49 -3.44 -0.28
C ILE A 222 8.27 -4.05 -1.67
N VAL A 223 9.01 -3.53 -2.65
CA VAL A 223 8.84 -3.87 -4.06
C VAL A 223 9.93 -4.85 -4.50
N GLY A 224 9.51 -5.99 -5.03
CA GLY A 224 10.39 -6.97 -5.67
C GLY A 224 11.38 -7.64 -4.73
N THR A 225 12.41 -8.25 -5.31
CA THR A 225 13.48 -8.90 -4.55
C THR A 225 14.63 -7.92 -4.28
N MET A 226 15.39 -8.16 -3.23
CA MET A 226 16.58 -7.36 -2.94
C MET A 226 17.69 -7.64 -3.95
N THR A 227 18.44 -6.61 -4.33
CA THR A 227 19.69 -6.77 -5.07
C THR A 227 20.84 -6.81 -4.06
N VAL A 228 21.56 -7.93 -3.98
CA VAL A 228 22.70 -8.09 -3.07
C VAL A 228 24.00 -8.12 -3.87
N ARG A 229 25.02 -7.39 -3.39
CA ARG A 229 26.38 -7.45 -3.91
C ARG A 229 27.40 -7.45 -2.79
N GLU A 230 28.58 -7.99 -3.06
CA GLU A 230 29.70 -7.94 -2.12
C GLU A 230 30.23 -6.51 -1.98
N SER A 231 30.59 -6.14 -0.76
CA SER A 231 31.40 -4.94 -0.50
C SER A 231 32.86 -5.23 -0.82
N LYS A 232 33.66 -4.19 -1.07
CA LYS A 232 35.12 -4.32 -1.06
C LYS A 232 35.68 -4.62 0.34
N LEU A 233 34.95 -4.28 1.39
CA LEU A 233 35.30 -4.67 2.76
C LEU A 233 34.96 -6.15 2.97
N ALA A 234 35.99 -6.94 3.24
CA ALA A 234 35.85 -8.39 3.39
C ALA A 234 34.80 -8.79 4.43
N GLY A 235 33.89 -9.69 4.04
CA GLY A 235 32.80 -10.17 4.88
C GLY A 235 31.58 -9.24 4.96
N TYR A 236 31.58 -8.12 4.25
CA TYR A 236 30.43 -7.21 4.18
C TYR A 236 29.70 -7.35 2.85
N ARG A 237 28.38 -7.20 2.89
CA ARG A 237 27.51 -7.14 1.70
C ARG A 237 26.71 -5.86 1.69
N LEU A 238 26.27 -5.47 0.51
CA LEU A 238 25.36 -4.35 0.29
C LEU A 238 24.05 -4.89 -0.26
N ALA A 239 22.93 -4.30 0.16
CA ALA A 239 21.64 -4.58 -0.45
C ALA A 239 20.87 -3.30 -0.74
N GLU A 240 20.12 -3.34 -1.85
CA GLU A 240 19.21 -2.27 -2.23
C GLU A 240 17.83 -2.86 -2.49
N ILE A 241 16.78 -2.19 -2.02
CA ILE A 241 15.40 -2.58 -2.31
C ILE A 241 14.48 -1.35 -2.33
N PRO A 242 13.61 -1.19 -3.35
CA PRO A 242 12.62 -0.12 -3.34
C PRO A 242 11.57 -0.35 -2.26
N LEU A 243 11.22 0.73 -1.55
CA LEU A 243 10.19 0.70 -0.53
C LEU A 243 9.34 1.97 -0.55
N GLY A 244 8.20 1.91 0.10
CA GLY A 244 7.26 3.01 0.14
C GLY A 244 6.15 2.84 1.16
N GLY A 245 5.18 3.75 1.10
CA GLY A 245 3.96 3.68 1.89
C GLY A 245 2.82 3.05 1.10
N VAL A 246 2.10 2.12 1.71
CA VAL A 246 0.87 1.52 1.19
C VAL A 246 -0.33 2.09 1.91
N GLN A 247 -1.33 2.48 1.13
CA GLN A 247 -2.68 2.81 1.61
C GLN A 247 -3.58 1.58 1.43
N PRO A 248 -3.92 0.83 2.52
CA PRO A 248 -4.60 -0.45 2.39
C PRO A 248 -5.99 -0.37 1.76
N GLU A 249 -6.72 0.73 1.94
CA GLU A 249 -8.09 0.86 1.44
C GLU A 249 -8.17 1.19 -0.06
N SER A 250 -7.08 1.71 -0.64
CA SER A 250 -7.01 2.11 -2.05
C SER A 250 -5.98 1.31 -2.85
N HIS A 251 -5.21 0.44 -2.18
CA HIS A 251 -4.07 -0.28 -2.75
C HIS A 251 -3.00 0.65 -3.38
N LEU A 252 -3.03 1.95 -3.07
CA LEU A 252 -2.05 2.90 -3.59
C LEU A 252 -0.70 2.68 -2.92
N PHE A 253 0.34 2.61 -3.75
CA PHE A 253 1.75 2.59 -3.33
C PHE A 253 2.42 3.92 -3.64
N ASN A 254 2.91 4.59 -2.60
CA ASN A 254 3.68 5.81 -2.71
C ASN A 254 5.15 5.51 -2.45
N SER A 255 5.95 5.51 -3.52
CA SER A 255 7.39 5.27 -3.42
C SER A 255 8.05 6.28 -2.50
N GLN A 256 8.90 5.81 -1.58
CA GLN A 256 9.79 6.67 -0.79
C GLN A 256 11.21 6.67 -1.36
N GLY A 257 11.50 5.80 -2.33
CA GLY A 257 12.82 5.62 -2.94
C GLY A 257 13.39 4.21 -2.72
N THR A 258 14.69 4.07 -2.95
CA THR A 258 15.43 2.82 -2.75
C THR A 258 16.11 2.84 -1.40
N ALA A 259 15.76 1.92 -0.51
CA ALA A 259 16.46 1.76 0.75
C ALA A 259 17.76 1.00 0.55
N LEU A 260 18.82 1.55 1.12
CA LEU A 260 20.17 1.00 1.09
C LEU A 260 20.47 0.34 2.43
N PHE A 261 21.11 -0.81 2.37
CA PHE A 261 21.50 -1.62 3.51
C PHE A 261 22.92 -2.10 3.35
N TYR A 262 23.56 -2.43 4.46
CA TYR A 262 24.75 -3.24 4.47
C TYR A 262 24.59 -4.39 5.48
N GLN A 263 25.20 -5.52 5.17
CA GLN A 263 25.34 -6.64 6.08
C GLN A 263 26.73 -6.59 6.69
N SER A 264 26.81 -6.57 8.01
CA SER A 264 28.09 -6.72 8.72
C SER A 264 28.60 -8.16 8.63
N SER A 265 29.86 -8.38 9.01
CA SER A 265 30.51 -9.70 9.02
C SER A 265 29.83 -10.74 9.93
N ASP A 266 28.98 -10.30 10.86
CA ASP A 266 28.14 -11.16 11.70
C ASP A 266 26.83 -11.60 11.03
N GLY A 267 26.62 -11.23 9.76
CA GLY A 267 25.44 -11.57 8.98
C GLY A 267 24.21 -10.70 9.26
N ARG A 268 24.32 -9.64 10.08
CA ARG A 268 23.17 -8.77 10.40
C ARG A 268 23.03 -7.65 9.39
N TRP A 269 21.80 -7.47 8.88
CA TRP A 269 21.45 -6.35 8.02
C TRP A 269 21.24 -5.08 8.84
N VAL A 270 21.82 -3.98 8.36
CA VAL A 270 21.70 -2.65 8.92
C VAL A 270 21.16 -1.72 7.84
N PHE A 271 20.06 -1.03 8.16
CA PHE A 271 19.54 0.04 7.30
C PHE A 271 20.53 1.20 7.31
N PHE A 272 20.90 1.69 6.12
CA PHE A 272 21.71 2.89 5.95
C PHE A 272 20.80 4.10 5.76
N GLN A 273 20.20 4.26 4.59
CA GLN A 273 19.40 5.42 4.23
C GLN A 273 18.49 5.11 3.05
N ILE A 274 17.46 5.93 2.82
CA ILE A 274 16.66 5.91 1.60
C ILE A 274 17.25 6.87 0.59
N ARG A 275 17.50 6.38 -0.62
CA ARG A 275 17.92 7.13 -1.79
C ARG A 275 16.70 7.48 -2.64
N GLN A 276 16.33 8.77 -2.67
CA GLN A 276 15.18 9.28 -3.44
C GLN A 276 15.52 9.60 -4.90
N ASN A 277 16.76 9.98 -5.18
CA ASN A 277 17.27 10.30 -6.52
C ASN A 277 18.20 9.19 -7.00
N ASP A 278 18.63 9.21 -8.27
CA ASP A 278 19.55 8.20 -8.81
C ASP A 278 20.88 8.07 -8.04
N MET A 279 21.26 9.07 -7.25
CA MET A 279 22.56 9.15 -6.60
C MET A 279 22.50 9.86 -5.25
N LEU A 280 23.33 9.38 -4.32
CA LEU A 280 23.58 10.04 -3.05
C LEU A 280 24.75 11.02 -3.14
N THR A 281 24.78 12.01 -2.25
CA THR A 281 25.95 12.90 -2.11
C THR A 281 27.06 12.18 -1.36
N CYS A 282 28.34 12.47 -1.67
CA CYS A 282 29.45 11.75 -1.05
C CYS A 282 29.55 11.96 0.47
N ASP A 283 29.02 13.06 0.99
CA ASP A 283 29.06 13.39 2.42
C ASP A 283 28.26 12.42 3.30
N VAL A 284 27.21 11.78 2.77
CA VAL A 284 26.41 10.83 3.55
C VAL A 284 27.19 9.57 3.95
N TYR A 285 28.26 9.25 3.22
CA TYR A 285 29.13 8.11 3.53
C TYR A 285 30.19 8.43 4.57
N LYS A 286 30.48 9.72 4.81
CA LYS A 286 31.40 10.14 5.88
C LYS A 286 30.81 9.79 7.25
N VAL A 287 31.66 9.79 8.27
CA VAL A 287 31.37 9.36 9.65
C VAL A 287 29.96 9.73 10.10
N GLN A 288 29.10 8.70 10.20
CA GLN A 288 27.75 8.80 10.73
C GLN A 288 27.76 8.38 12.20
N LEU A 289 27.04 9.11 13.06
CA LEU A 289 26.72 8.65 14.40
C LEU A 289 25.54 7.66 14.32
N ARG A 290 25.82 6.37 14.50
CA ARG A 290 24.78 5.33 14.64
C ARG A 290 24.91 4.66 15.99
N ASN A 291 23.84 4.69 16.80
CA ASN A 291 23.80 4.06 18.12
C ASN A 291 25.01 4.40 19.02
N ALA A 292 25.37 5.70 19.07
CA ALA A 292 26.55 6.22 19.79
C ALA A 292 27.92 5.70 19.30
N LYS A 293 27.98 4.99 18.17
CA LYS A 293 29.23 4.63 17.48
C LYS A 293 29.40 5.45 16.21
N LYS A 294 30.61 5.97 16.00
CA LYS A 294 31.02 6.59 14.74
C LYS A 294 31.32 5.48 13.73
N VAL A 295 30.52 5.41 12.67
CA VAL A 295 30.72 4.45 11.57
C VAL A 295 31.08 5.25 10.32
N ASP A 296 32.27 5.00 9.78
CA ASP A 296 32.67 5.56 8.49
C ASP A 296 32.23 4.61 7.36
N LEU A 297 31.10 4.95 6.74
CA LEU A 297 30.47 4.10 5.72
C LEU A 297 31.25 4.09 4.41
N ARG A 298 32.26 4.96 4.25
CA ARG A 298 33.20 4.90 3.13
C ARG A 298 33.96 3.58 3.06
N GLN A 299 34.16 2.90 4.19
CA GLN A 299 34.79 1.57 4.19
C GLN A 299 33.88 0.51 3.58
N VAL A 300 32.57 0.62 3.81
CA VAL A 300 31.57 -0.38 3.42
C VAL A 300 31.08 -0.14 1.98
N TYR A 301 30.97 1.13 1.58
CA TYR A 301 30.48 1.55 0.26
C TYR A 301 31.60 2.01 -0.67
N GLU A 302 32.85 1.60 -0.41
CA GLU A 302 33.99 1.97 -1.25
C GLU A 302 33.77 1.57 -2.72
N GLY A 303 33.96 2.53 -3.64
CA GLY A 303 33.76 2.35 -5.07
C GLY A 303 32.35 2.67 -5.57
N ASP A 304 31.38 2.94 -4.69
CA ASP A 304 30.06 3.38 -5.10
C ASP A 304 30.10 4.77 -5.73
N LYS A 305 29.23 5.03 -6.70
CA LYS A 305 29.09 6.37 -7.29
C LYS A 305 28.36 7.31 -6.34
N CYS A 306 28.90 8.50 -6.16
CA CYS A 306 28.30 9.58 -5.37
C CYS A 306 28.52 10.94 -6.04
N ARG A 307 27.65 11.91 -5.73
CA ARG A 307 27.79 13.28 -6.21
C ARG A 307 28.64 14.09 -5.23
N ASP A 308 29.75 14.63 -5.71
CA ASP A 308 30.55 15.61 -4.97
C ASP A 308 29.92 16.99 -5.18
N LEU A 309 29.26 17.53 -4.14
CA LEU A 309 28.62 18.83 -4.21
C LEU A 309 29.62 19.99 -4.37
N SER A 310 30.87 19.82 -3.92
CA SER A 310 31.90 20.85 -4.03
C SER A 310 32.42 21.01 -5.46
N LYS A 311 32.42 19.91 -6.23
CA LYS A 311 32.90 19.87 -7.62
C LYS A 311 31.78 19.87 -8.65
N GLY A 312 30.55 19.54 -8.25
CA GLY A 312 29.43 19.35 -9.16
C GLY A 312 29.53 18.08 -10.02
N GLU A 313 30.43 17.15 -9.66
CA GLU A 313 30.78 15.98 -10.47
C GLU A 313 30.35 14.67 -9.80
N VAL A 314 30.28 13.60 -10.61
CA VAL A 314 30.07 12.23 -10.14
C VAL A 314 31.43 11.59 -9.92
N VAL A 315 31.69 11.18 -8.68
CA VAL A 315 32.93 10.52 -8.27
C VAL A 315 32.62 9.19 -7.61
N THR A 316 33.65 8.45 -7.22
CA THR A 316 33.50 7.23 -6.42
C THR A 316 33.77 7.50 -4.94
N VAL A 317 33.07 6.80 -4.06
CA VAL A 317 33.33 6.79 -2.62
C VAL A 317 34.75 6.23 -2.38
N GLU A 318 35.63 7.06 -1.83
CA GLU A 318 37.00 6.69 -1.49
C GLU A 318 37.11 6.26 -0.03
N MET A 319 37.97 5.26 0.23
CA MET A 319 38.29 4.86 1.60
C MET A 319 38.80 6.03 2.46
N PRO A 320 38.55 6.02 3.77
CA PRO A 320 39.13 7.01 4.67
C PRO A 320 40.65 6.91 4.62
N LYS A 321 41.33 8.03 4.36
CA LYS A 321 42.77 8.14 4.60
C LYS A 321 42.96 8.26 6.11
N TYR A 322 43.36 7.18 6.77
CA TYR A 322 43.81 7.25 8.14
C TYR A 322 45.16 7.98 8.15
N GLN A 323 45.20 9.15 8.78
CA GLN A 323 46.43 9.83 9.18
C GLN A 323 46.79 9.39 10.60
#